data_AF-A0A2M9CMY8-F1
#
_entry.id   AF-A0A2M9CMY8-F1
#
_cell.length_a   1.000
_cell.length_b   1.000
_cell.length_c   1.000
_cell.angle_alpha   90.00
_cell.angle_beta   90.00
_cell.angle_gamma   90.00
#
_symmetry.space_group_name_H-M   'P 1'
#
loop_
_entity.id
_entity.type
_entity.pdbx_description
1 polymer ?
#
loop_
_entity_poly.entity_id
_entity_poly.type
_entity_poly.pdbx_seq_one_letter_code
_entity_poly.pdbx_strand_id
1 'polypeptide(L)'
;MLVLTRKKGERVMIGDDIVITVIDVRGDSVRIGLDAPKGVPIQRAEVVAAVAEQNRAAAQTDDAAAETLAGLLGTLPAPQPATDDAAR
;
A
#
# COMPACT_ATOMS: atom_id res chain seq x y z
N MET A 1 -18.38 -15.55 1.13
CA MET A 1 -18.34 -14.79 -0.13
C MET A 1 -19.76 -14.41 -0.51
N LEU A 2 -20.06 -13.12 -0.71
CA LEU A 2 -21.35 -12.64 -1.19
C LEU A 2 -21.22 -12.28 -2.67
N VAL A 3 -22.15 -12.74 -3.52
CA VAL A 3 -22.11 -12.52 -4.97
C VAL A 3 -23.32 -11.67 -5.37
N LEU A 4 -23.06 -10.56 -6.05
CA LEU A 4 -24.08 -9.62 -6.51
C LEU A 4 -23.85 -9.31 -7.99
N THR A 5 -24.87 -9.50 -8.82
CA THR A 5 -24.83 -9.08 -10.22
C THR A 5 -25.28 -7.64 -10.32
N ARG A 6 -24.44 -6.76 -10.86
CA ARG A 6 -24.73 -5.35 -11.09
C ARG A 6 -24.63 -4.99 -12.58
N LYS A 7 -25.50 -4.11 -13.04
CA LYS A 7 -25.44 -3.51 -14.38
C LYS A 7 -24.61 -2.21 -14.36
N LYS A 8 -24.25 -1.73 -15.55
CA LYS A 8 -23.60 -0.42 -15.72
C LYS A 8 -24.41 0.68 -15.02
N GLY A 9 -23.74 1.50 -14.22
CA GLY A 9 -24.33 2.59 -13.44
C GLY A 9 -24.85 2.18 -12.06
N GLU A 10 -24.96 0.88 -11.76
CA GLU A 10 -25.37 0.43 -10.43
C GLU A 10 -24.20 0.47 -9.43
N ARG A 11 -24.56 0.56 -8.15
CA ARG A 11 -23.63 0.71 -7.04
C ARG A 11 -23.87 -0.34 -5.96
N VAL A 12 -22.80 -0.70 -5.25
CA VAL A 12 -22.80 -1.57 -4.06
C VAL A 12 -22.11 -0.81 -2.95
N MET A 13 -22.75 -0.74 -1.78
CA MET A 13 -22.18 -0.10 -0.60
C MET A 13 -21.67 -1.18 0.37
N ILE A 14 -20.51 -0.93 0.97
CA ILE A 14 -19.92 -1.78 2.01
C ILE A 14 -19.78 -0.91 3.28
N GLY A 15 -20.55 -1.24 4.31
CA GLY A 15 -20.70 -0.36 5.47
C GLY A 15 -21.30 0.99 5.04
N ASP A 16 -20.82 2.06 5.66
CA ASP A 16 -21.35 3.42 5.44
C ASP A 16 -20.46 4.27 4.51
N ASP A 17 -19.17 3.95 4.40
CA ASP A 17 -18.17 4.83 3.77
C ASP A 17 -17.60 4.32 2.45
N ILE A 18 -17.83 3.05 2.08
CA ILE A 18 -17.24 2.45 0.88
C ILE A 18 -18.32 2.22 -0.18
N VAL A 19 -18.12 2.79 -1.37
CA VAL A 19 -19.03 2.65 -2.51
C VAL A 19 -18.29 2.10 -3.72
N ILE A 20 -18.78 0.98 -4.23
CA ILE A 20 -18.31 0.35 -5.46
C ILE A 20 -19.30 0.67 -6.56
N THR A 21 -18.83 1.25 -7.67
CA THR A 21 -19.66 1.64 -8.81
C THR A 21 -19.23 0.92 -10.07
N VAL A 22 -20.16 0.33 -10.80
CA VAL A 22 -19.87 -0.23 -12.14
C VAL A 22 -19.94 0.90 -13.16
N ILE A 23 -18.79 1.41 -13.60
CA ILE A 23 -18.72 2.58 -14.51
C ILE A 23 -19.03 2.16 -15.94
N ASP A 24 -18.44 1.07 -16.41
CA ASP A 24 -18.61 0.60 -17.78
C ASP A 24 -18.38 -0.91 -17.87
N VAL A 25 -19.02 -1.56 -18.83
CA VAL A 25 -18.85 -2.98 -19.11
C VAL A 25 -18.59 -3.12 -20.62
N ARG A 26 -17.44 -3.69 -20.98
CA ARG A 26 -17.02 -3.87 -22.37
C ARG A 26 -16.55 -5.31 -22.57
N GLY A 27 -17.42 -6.14 -23.15
CA GLY A 27 -17.16 -7.57 -23.28
C GLY A 27 -16.85 -8.17 -21.91
N ASP A 28 -15.63 -8.68 -21.76
CA ASP A 28 -15.15 -9.32 -20.54
C ASP A 28 -14.50 -8.34 -19.54
N SER A 29 -14.27 -7.09 -19.94
CA SER A 29 -13.64 -6.08 -19.10
C SER A 29 -14.69 -5.19 -18.42
N VAL A 30 -14.56 -5.03 -17.10
CA VAL A 30 -15.43 -4.15 -16.31
C VAL A 30 -14.60 -3.03 -15.70
N ARG A 31 -15.06 -1.79 -15.89
CA ARG A 31 -14.49 -0.62 -15.22
C ARG A 31 -15.23 -0.38 -13.91
N ILE A 32 -14.50 -0.48 -12.82
CA ILE A 32 -15.03 -0.32 -11.46
C ILE A 32 -14.50 0.97 -10.87
N GLY A 33 -15.40 1.80 -10.34
CA GLY A 33 -15.08 2.94 -9.49
C GLY A 33 -15.14 2.52 -8.03
N LEU A 34 -14.14 2.93 -7.26
CA LEU A 34 -14.05 2.67 -5.83
C LEU A 34 -13.99 4.03 -5.14
N ASP A 35 -14.97 4.31 -4.30
CA ASP A 35 -15.00 5.48 -3.42
C ASP A 35 -14.86 4.98 -1.98
N ALA A 36 -13.88 5.49 -1.27
CA ALA A 36 -13.57 5.10 0.09
C ALA A 36 -12.87 6.26 0.82
N PRO A 37 -12.99 6.36 2.15
CA PRO A 37 -12.32 7.41 2.93
C PRO A 37 -10.80 7.23 2.90
N LYS A 38 -10.06 8.33 3.12
CA LYS A 38 -8.59 8.37 3.02
C LYS A 38 -7.85 7.40 3.94
N GLY A 39 -8.50 6.88 4.98
CA GLY A 39 -7.93 5.88 5.89
C GLY A 39 -7.95 4.45 5.34
N VAL A 40 -8.71 4.19 4.27
CA VAL A 40 -8.83 2.85 3.68
C VAL A 40 -8.00 2.79 2.40
N PRO A 41 -6.87 2.06 2.39
CA PRO A 41 -6.05 1.93 1.20
C PRO A 41 -6.77 1.09 0.14
N ILE A 42 -6.91 1.64 -1.06
CA ILE A 42 -7.40 0.92 -2.24
C ILE A 42 -6.20 0.47 -3.06
N GLN A 43 -6.02 -0.84 -3.21
CA GLN A 43 -4.90 -1.42 -3.95
C GLN A 43 -5.38 -2.56 -4.84
N ARG A 44 -4.67 -2.76 -5.95
CA ARG A 44 -4.87 -3.90 -6.84
C ARG A 44 -4.25 -5.14 -6.20
N ALA A 45 -5.01 -6.23 -6.11
CA ALA A 45 -4.60 -7.43 -5.37
C ALA A 45 -3.29 -8.04 -5.90
N GLU A 46 -3.11 -8.05 -7.22
CA GLU A 46 -1.91 -8.55 -7.88
C GLU A 46 -0.66 -7.74 -7.52
N VAL A 47 -0.82 -6.43 -7.32
CA VAL A 47 0.29 -5.54 -6.93
C VAL A 47 0.69 -5.80 -5.49
N VAL A 48 -0.29 -5.94 -4.58
CA VAL A 48 -0.02 -6.26 -3.17
C VAL A 48 0.72 -7.58 -3.03
N ALA A 49 0.28 -8.61 -3.77
CA ALA A 49 0.93 -9.92 -3.76
C ALA A 49 2.38 -9.84 -4.27
N ALA A 50 2.62 -9.14 -5.38
CA ALA A 50 3.95 -8.96 -5.93
C ALA A 50 4.88 -8.22 -4.96
N VAL A 51 4.42 -7.11 -4.35
CA VAL A 51 5.21 -6.35 -3.38
C VAL A 51 5.50 -7.17 -2.13
N ALA A 52 4.52 -7.91 -1.61
CA ALA A 52 4.74 -8.76 -0.43
C ALA A 52 5.78 -9.85 -0.69
N GLU A 53 5.78 -10.44 -1.89
CA GLU A 53 6.77 -11.45 -2.28
C GLU A 53 8.18 -10.84 -2.40
N GLN A 54 8.29 -9.69 -3.07
CA GLN A 54 9.56 -8.99 -3.21
C GLN A 54 10.12 -8.55 -1.86
N ASN A 55 9.27 -8.06 -0.96
CA ASN A 55 9.69 -7.70 0.40
C ASN A 55 10.19 -8.91 1.18
N ARG A 56 9.54 -10.08 1.01
CA ARG A 56 9.99 -11.33 1.66
C ARG A 56 11.33 -11.79 1.10
N ALA A 57 11.51 -11.72 -0.21
CA ALA A 57 12.78 -12.05 -0.86
C ALA A 57 13.91 -11.09 -0.42
N ALA A 58 13.64 -9.79 -0.35
CA ALA A 58 14.61 -8.80 0.12
C ALA A 58 14.98 -8.97 1.60
N ALA A 59 14.05 -9.45 2.43
CA ALA A 59 14.32 -9.76 3.83
C ALA A 59 15.18 -11.03 4.03
N GLN A 60 15.24 -11.91 3.01
CA GLN A 60 16.13 -13.07 3.01
C GLN A 60 17.51 -12.64 2.48
N THR A 61 18.27 -11.97 3.34
CA THR A 61 19.67 -11.65 3.08
C THR A 61 20.56 -12.65 3.81
N ASP A 62 21.76 -12.89 3.28
CA ASP A 62 22.79 -13.70 3.94
C ASP A 62 23.48 -12.93 5.08
N ASP A 63 24.02 -13.67 6.04
CA ASP A 63 24.68 -13.09 7.23
C ASP A 63 25.84 -12.15 6.86
N ALA A 64 26.53 -12.45 5.76
CA ALA A 64 27.62 -11.61 5.23
C ALA A 64 27.14 -10.21 4.78
N ALA A 65 25.98 -10.12 4.13
CA ALA A 65 25.40 -8.84 3.76
C ALA A 65 24.88 -8.08 4.99
N ALA A 66 24.36 -8.77 6.01
CA ALA A 66 23.94 -8.16 7.26
C ALA A 66 25.13 -7.54 8.02
N GLU A 67 26.27 -8.23 8.08
CA GLU A 67 27.51 -7.70 8.67
C GLU A 67 28.06 -6.48 7.91
N THR A 68 28.00 -6.52 6.58
CA THR A 68 28.41 -5.39 5.72
C THR A 68 27.54 -4.16 5.95
N LEU A 69 26.22 -4.35 6.08
CA LEU A 69 25.28 -3.27 6.37
C LEU A 69 25.51 -2.66 7.76
N ALA A 70 25.76 -3.50 8.76
CA ALA A 70 26.08 -3.07 10.13
C ALA A 70 27.36 -2.22 10.18
N GLY A 71 28.39 -2.61 9.41
CA GLY A 71 29.62 -1.83 9.26
C GLY A 71 29.39 -0.45 8.65
N LEU A 72 28.49 -0.34 7.66
CA LEU A 72 28.15 0.94 7.03
C LEU A 72 27.29 1.83 7.95
N LEU A 73 26.30 1.27 8.63
CA LEU A 73 25.42 2.02 9.53
C LEU A 73 26.14 2.50 10.79
N GLY A 74 27.16 1.77 11.27
CA GLY A 74 28.00 2.17 12.40
C GLY A 74 28.85 3.41 12.15
N THR A 75 28.99 3.87 10.89
CA THR A 75 29.72 5.09 10.53
C THR A 75 28.84 6.34 10.43
N LEU A 76 27.52 6.22 10.67
CA LEU A 76 26.63 7.37 10.64
C LEU A 76 26.88 8.26 11.88
N PRO A 77 27.17 9.57 11.68
CA PRO A 77 27.25 10.49 12.80
C PRO A 77 25.90 10.52 13.53
N ALA A 78 25.94 10.46 14.86
CA ALA A 78 24.75 10.54 15.69
C ALA A 78 23.90 11.75 15.28
N PRO A 79 22.56 11.61 15.18
CA PRO A 79 21.69 12.74 14.87
C PRO A 79 21.94 13.82 15.93
N GLN A 80 22.53 14.93 15.50
CA GLN A 80 22.80 16.07 16.36
C GLN A 80 21.45 16.53 16.93
N PRO A 81 21.30 16.64 18.27
CA PRO A 81 20.09 17.20 18.84
C PRO A 81 19.90 18.59 18.25
N ALA A 82 18.73 18.83 17.63
CA ALA A 82 18.32 20.14 17.21
C ALA A 82 18.35 21.03 18.45
N THR A 83 19.39 21.84 18.56
CA THR A 83 19.47 22.90 19.55
C THR A 83 18.43 23.91 19.12
N ASP A 84 17.30 23.87 19.82
CA ASP A 84 16.31 24.94 19.82
C ASP A 84 16.98 26.15 20.49
N ASP A 85 17.82 26.87 19.73
CA ASP A 85 18.35 28.17 20.10
C ASP A 85 17.24 29.21 19.90
N ALA A 86 16.13 29.01 20.61
CA ALA A 86 15.12 29.99 20.90
C ALA A 86 15.66 30.94 21.97
N ALA A 87 16.71 31.68 21.63
CA ALA A 87 17.23 32.77 22.43
C ALA A 87 17.83 33.88 21.56
N ARG A 88 17.00 34.56 20.76
CA ARG A 88 17.01 36.03 20.59
C ARG A 88 15.89 36.54 19.69
#